data_AF-A0A284RY48-F1
#
_entry.id   AF-A0A284RY48-F1
#
_cell.length_a   1.000
_cell.length_b   1.000
_cell.length_c   1.000
_cell.angle_alpha   90.00
_cell.angle_beta   90.00
_cell.angle_gamma   90.00
#
_symmetry.space_group_name_H-M   'P 1'
#
loop_
_entity.id
_entity.type
_entity.pdbx_description
1 polymer ?
#
loop_
_entity_poly.entity_id
_entity_poly.type
_entity_poly.pdbx_seq_one_letter_code
_entity_poly.pdbx_strand_id
1 'polypeptide(L)'
;MSAELLDTDIASRMYIDAGELVRVRVEADEFRDDGQGPPKMTEGVQVRQEPRRARAVSDYSELGLGNVSWWNASQEEDAEGDVLMEE
;
A
#
# COMPACT_ATOMS: atom_id res chain seq x y z
N MET A 1 18.57 2.67 8.96
CA MET A 1 18.00 3.76 8.14
C MET A 1 16.53 3.97 8.53
N SER A 2 16.25 4.47 9.73
CA SER A 2 14.87 4.85 10.12
C SER A 2 14.81 6.06 11.09
N ALA A 3 15.97 6.61 11.48
CA ALA A 3 16.04 7.72 12.43
C ALA A 3 15.73 9.06 11.77
N GLU A 4 16.01 9.22 10.46
CA GLU A 4 15.85 10.50 9.74
C GLU A 4 14.37 10.94 9.61
N LEU A 5 13.42 9.99 9.61
CA LEU A 5 11.98 10.29 9.59
C LEU A 5 11.48 10.81 10.95
N LEU A 6 12.23 10.62 12.03
CA LEU A 6 11.87 11.09 13.37
C LEU A 6 12.37 12.51 13.66
N ASP A 7 13.26 13.06 12.83
CA ASP A 7 13.78 14.43 12.94
C ASP A 7 12.95 15.47 12.16
N THR A 8 11.90 15.05 11.44
CA THR A 8 10.94 15.97 10.80
C THR A 8 9.93 16.50 11.79
N ASP A 9 9.46 17.73 11.57
CA ASP A 9 8.43 18.33 12.42
C ASP A 9 7.16 17.47 12.45
N ILE A 10 6.68 17.15 13.65
CA ILE A 10 5.56 16.22 13.86
C ILE A 10 4.30 16.73 13.15
N ALA A 11 4.09 18.04 13.09
CA ALA A 11 2.91 18.62 12.45
C ALA A 11 2.94 18.51 10.91
N SER A 12 4.13 18.29 10.32
CA SER A 12 4.29 18.11 8.87
C SER A 12 4.16 16.67 8.39
N ARG A 13 4.10 15.69 9.30
CA ARG A 13 4.04 14.27 8.94
C ARG A 13 2.65 13.90 8.44
N MET A 14 2.60 13.29 7.27
CA MET A 14 1.38 12.69 6.76
C MET A 14 1.32 11.22 7.19
N TYR A 15 0.15 10.80 7.67
CA TYR A 15 -0.12 9.44 8.10
C TYR A 15 -1.21 8.84 7.19
N ILE A 16 -1.21 7.51 7.09
CA ILE A 16 -2.23 6.75 6.37
C ILE A 16 -3.02 5.93 7.38
N ASP A 17 -4.32 6.13 7.41
CA ASP A 17 -5.25 5.44 8.31
C ASP A 17 -5.84 4.18 7.67
N ALA A 18 -6.41 3.33 8.52
CA ALA A 18 -7.09 2.12 8.07
C ALA A 18 -8.33 2.46 7.23
N GLY A 19 -8.44 1.85 6.05
CA GLY A 19 -9.57 2.06 5.13
C GLY A 19 -9.36 3.17 4.10
N GLU A 20 -8.22 3.89 4.16
CA GLU A 20 -7.88 4.87 3.14
C GLU A 20 -7.44 4.22 1.81
N LEU A 21 -7.74 4.90 0.70
CA LEU A 21 -7.35 4.45 -0.63
C LEU A 21 -5.88 4.83 -0.89
N VAL A 22 -5.05 3.82 -1.10
CA VAL A 22 -3.62 3.97 -1.39
C VAL A 22 -3.32 3.46 -2.79
N ARG A 23 -2.68 4.29 -3.61
CA ARG A 23 -2.14 3.90 -4.91
C ARG A 23 -0.72 3.38 -4.71
N VAL A 24 -0.49 2.12 -5.07
CA VAL A 24 0.82 1.47 -4.98
C VAL A 24 1.21 0.89 -6.32
N ARG A 25 2.51 0.80 -6.57
CA ARG A 25 3.08 0.07 -7.70
C ARG A 25 3.51 -1.30 -7.21
N VAL A 26 3.08 -2.36 -7.90
CA VAL A 26 3.50 -3.73 -7.58
C VAL A 26 4.83 -4.00 -8.26
N GLU A 27 5.86 -4.32 -7.48
CA GLU A 27 7.21 -4.58 -7.96
C GLU A 27 7.44 -6.07 -8.19
N ALA A 28 6.93 -6.92 -7.30
CA ALA A 28 7.07 -8.37 -7.42
C ALA A 28 5.93 -9.09 -6.70
N ASP A 29 5.57 -10.27 -7.19
CA ASP A 29 4.70 -11.20 -6.48
C ASP A 29 5.56 -12.27 -5.77
N GLU A 30 5.42 -12.38 -4.45
CA GLU A 30 6.04 -13.44 -3.64
C GLU A 30 5.03 -14.59 -3.49
N PHE A 31 5.18 -15.60 -4.35
CA PHE A 31 4.51 -16.87 -4.20
C PHE A 31 5.35 -17.80 -3.34
N ARG A 32 4.84 -18.17 -2.16
CA ARG A 32 5.37 -19.30 -1.41
C ARG A 32 4.57 -20.54 -1.76
N ASP A 33 5.23 -21.50 -2.39
CA ASP A 33 4.73 -22.87 -2.49
C ASP A 33 4.92 -23.55 -1.13
N ASP A 34 3.99 -23.26 -0.21
CA ASP A 34 3.87 -24.04 1.01
C ASP A 34 3.22 -25.37 0.62
N GLY A 35 4.02 -26.25 0.00
CA GLY A 35 3.66 -27.65 -0.18
C GLY A 35 3.23 -28.16 1.19
N GLN A 36 1.92 -28.42 1.35
CA GLN A 36 1.32 -28.83 2.60
C GLN A 36 1.98 -30.14 3.00
N GLY A 37 3.03 -30.04 3.82
CA GLY A 37 3.73 -31.20 4.33
C GLY A 37 2.74 -32.11 5.05
N PRO A 38 3.07 -33.41 5.19
CA PRO A 38 2.22 -34.36 5.91
C PRO A 38 1.75 -33.74 7.23
N PRO A 39 0.45 -33.84 7.58
CA PRO A 39 -0.10 -33.14 8.74
C PRO A 39 0.73 -33.49 9.97
N LYS A 40 1.38 -32.47 10.55
CA LYS A 40 2.13 -32.64 11.79
C LYS A 40 1.12 -32.90 12.92
N MET A 41 1.08 -34.13 13.42
CA MET A 41 0.36 -34.46 14.65
C MET A 41 1.29 -34.14 15.82
N THR A 42 0.85 -33.25 16.71
CA THR A 42 1.49 -33.05 18.01
C THR A 42 0.48 -33.49 19.07
N GLU A 43 0.83 -34.49 19.89
CA GLU A 43 0.00 -35.04 20.98
C GLU A 43 -1.48 -35.30 20.62
N GLY A 44 -1.75 -35.91 19.47
CA GLY A 44 -3.12 -36.31 19.09
C GLY A 44 -4.04 -35.17 18.65
N VAL A 45 -3.54 -33.92 18.62
CA VAL A 45 -4.27 -32.77 18.08
C VAL A 45 -3.78 -32.50 16.66
N GLN A 46 -4.71 -32.51 15.70
CA GLN A 46 -4.43 -32.13 14.33
C GLN A 46 -4.14 -30.62 14.28
N VAL A 47 -2.89 -30.24 14.03
CA VAL A 47 -2.53 -28.84 13.80
C VAL A 47 -3.06 -28.44 12.42
N ARG A 48 -4.15 -27.68 12.38
CA ARG A 48 -4.62 -27.04 11.14
C ARG A 48 -3.66 -25.92 10.79
N GLN A 49 -2.88 -26.11 9.72
CA GLN A 49 -2.15 -25.01 9.11
C GLN A 49 -3.15 -24.10 8.40
N GLU A 50 -3.19 -22.83 8.79
CA GLU A 50 -3.96 -21.83 8.03
C GLU A 50 -3.32 -21.66 6.64
N PRO A 51 -4.14 -21.56 5.57
CA PRO A 51 -3.64 -21.30 4.23
C PRO A 51 -2.97 -19.92 4.21
N ARG A 52 -1.67 -19.90 3.94
CA ARG A 52 -0.94 -18.64 3.73
C ARG A 52 -1.33 -18.08 2.37
N ARG A 53 -1.78 -16.84 2.36
CA ARG A 53 -2.12 -16.11 1.13
C ARG A 53 -0.84 -15.63 0.45
N ALA A 54 -0.87 -15.56 -0.88
CA ALA A 54 0.18 -14.91 -1.67
C ALA A 54 0.42 -13.48 -1.18
N ARG A 55 1.68 -13.05 -1.23
CA ARG A 55 2.09 -11.70 -0.82
C ARG A 55 2.65 -10.99 -2.04
N ALA A 56 2.43 -9.68 -2.13
CA ALA A 56 3.06 -8.84 -3.13
C ALA A 56 4.02 -7.87 -2.44
N VAL A 57 5.14 -7.57 -3.10
CA VAL A 57 6.05 -6.49 -2.76
C VAL A 57 5.58 -5.26 -3.53
N SER A 58 5.36 -4.16 -2.83
CA SER A 58 4.83 -2.93 -3.41
C SER A 58 5.66 -1.73 -2.98
N ASP A 59 5.79 -0.76 -3.89
CA ASP A 59 6.45 0.53 -3.67
C ASP A 59 5.44 1.69 -3.82
N TYR A 60 5.70 2.78 -3.11
CA TYR A 60 4.90 4.02 -3.14
C TYR A 60 5.77 5.28 -3.15
N SER A 61 7.04 5.15 -3.54
CA SER A 61 8.05 6.21 -3.43
C SER A 61 7.98 7.21 -4.59
N GLU A 62 7.29 6.88 -5.68
CA GLU A 62 7.14 7.74 -6.86
C GLU A 62 6.04 8.81 -6.70
N LEU A 63 6.16 9.93 -7.43
CA LEU A 63 5.14 10.98 -7.46
C LEU A 63 3.80 10.43 -7.98
N GLY A 64 2.70 10.80 -7.33
CA GLY A 64 1.38 10.30 -7.67
C GLY A 64 1.02 8.94 -7.03
N LEU A 65 1.92 8.34 -6.24
CA LEU A 65 1.67 7.15 -5.40
C LEU A 65 1.45 7.54 -3.93
N GLY A 66 0.96 6.62 -3.10
CA GLY A 66 0.57 6.89 -1.71
C GLY A 66 -0.93 7.14 -1.55
N ASN A 67 -1.34 7.87 -0.51
CA ASN A 67 -2.75 8.13 -0.28
C ASN A 67 -3.32 8.99 -1.42
N VAL A 68 -4.44 8.55 -1.99
CA VAL A 68 -5.06 9.22 -3.14
C VAL A 68 -5.47 10.67 -2.80
N SER A 69 -5.85 10.94 -1.54
CA SER A 69 -6.23 12.29 -1.10
C SER A 69 -5.10 13.32 -1.23
N TRP A 70 -3.83 12.89 -1.20
CA TRP A 70 -2.67 13.80 -1.32
C TRP A 70 -2.52 14.41 -2.71
N TRP A 71 -3.12 13.79 -3.73
CA TRP A 71 -2.95 14.18 -5.13
C TRP A 71 -4.21 14.79 -5.76
N ASN A 72 -5.37 14.69 -5.10
CA ASN A 72 -6.64 15.15 -5.65
C ASN A 72 -6.78 16.69 -5.67
N ALA A 73 -6.07 17.41 -4.80
CA ALA A 73 -6.10 18.88 -4.79
C ALA A 73 -5.57 19.51 -6.09
N SER A 74 -4.77 18.77 -6.88
CA SER A 74 -4.27 19.25 -8.18
C SER A 74 -5.23 19.03 -9.35
N GLN A 75 -6.34 18.29 -9.19
CA GLN A 75 -7.28 18.01 -10.29
C GLN A 75 -8.44 19.00 -10.37
N GLU A 76 -8.75 19.73 -9.29
CA GLU A 76 -9.83 20.73 -9.31
C GLU A 76 -9.39 22.07 -9.93
N GLU A 77 -8.11 22.43 -9.90
CA GLU A 77 -7.61 23.67 -10.51
C GLU A 77 -7.44 23.57 -12.04
N ASP A 78 -7.12 22.39 -12.59
CA ASP A 78 -6.94 22.19 -14.04
C ASP A 78 -8.26 22.08 -14.82
N ALA A 79 -9.39 21.85 -14.14
CA ALA A 79 -10.71 21.72 -14.78
C ALA A 79 -11.40 23.08 -15.03
N GLU A 80 -10.98 24.15 -14.34
CA GLU A 80 -11.55 25.50 -14.53
C GLU A 80 -10.83 26.31 -15.63
N GLY A 81 -9.65 25.86 -16.09
CA GLY A 81 -8.82 26.61 -17.04
C GLY A 81 -9.11 26.38 -18.54
N ASP A 82 -9.87 25.34 -18.90
CA ASP A 82 -10.01 24.89 -20.31
C ASP A 82 -11.38 25.21 -20.96
N VAL A 83 -12.21 26.06 -20.32
CA VAL A 83 -13.60 26.32 -20.77
C VAL A 83 -13.85 27.72 -21.35
N LEU A 84 -12.84 28.44 -21.85
CA LEU A 84 -13.07 29.75 -22.46
C LEU A 84 -12.22 30.01 -23.72
N MET A 85 -12.65 29.45 -24.85
CA MET A 85 -12.49 30.13 -26.14
C MET A 85 -13.55 29.69 -27.16
N GLU A 86 -14.75 30.28 -27.07
CA GLU A 86 -15.67 30.45 -28.20
C GLU A 86 -16.11 31.91 -28.26
N GLU A 87 -15.40 32.71 -29.07
CA GLU A 87 -15.89 33.56 -30.18
C GLU A 87 -14.77 34.49 -30.71
#